data_AF-A0A961TM87-F1
#
_entry.id   AF-A0A961TM87-F1
#
_cell.length_a   1.000
_cell.length_b   1.000
_cell.length_c   1.000
_cell.angle_alpha   90.00
_cell.angle_beta   90.00
_cell.angle_gamma   90.00
#
_symmetry.space_group_name_H-M   'P 1'
#
loop_
_entity.id
_entity.type
_entity.pdbx_description
1 polymer ?
#
loop_
_entity_poly.entity_id
_entity_poly.type
_entity_poly.pdbx_seq_one_letter_code
_entity_poly.pdbx_strand_id
1 'polypeptide(L)'
;MMKAVFRVELNAVHHDGRRKFTVFETDCASVAEFHQRLQEDKVIYGQSLFTRRGEEKGEYEIVDRNEMILGREAIWSVTVPRDRYFEYSEVA
;
A
#
# COMPACT_ATOMS: atom_id res chain seq x y z
N MET A 1 14.37 -9.56 4.56
CA MET A 1 14.19 -8.24 3.94
C MET A 1 13.22 -7.44 4.79
N MET A 2 13.42 -6.12 4.90
CA MET A 2 12.50 -5.25 5.61
C MET A 2 11.40 -4.84 4.63
N LYS A 3 10.15 -5.23 4.90
CA LYS A 3 9.01 -4.81 4.10
C LYS A 3 8.52 -3.44 4.57
N ALA A 4 8.15 -2.57 3.63
CA ALA A 4 7.53 -1.28 3.93
C ALA A 4 6.12 -1.21 3.35
N VAL A 5 5.29 -0.38 3.98
CA VAL A 5 3.89 -0.16 3.60
C VAL A 5 3.73 1.25 3.04
N PHE A 6 3.09 1.34 1.88
CA PHE A 6 2.79 2.59 1.19
C PHE A 6 1.29 2.74 0.98
N ARG A 7 0.81 3.97 1.01
CA ARG A 7 -0.49 4.32 0.43
C ARG A 7 -0.27 4.75 -1.01
N VAL A 8 -0.83 3.98 -1.94
CA VAL A 8 -0.72 4.21 -3.37
C VAL A 8 -2.07 4.71 -3.90
N GLU A 9 -2.12 5.98 -4.29
CA GLU A 9 -3.25 6.55 -5.00
C GLU A 9 -3.20 6.09 -6.46
N LEU A 10 -4.34 5.63 -6.97
CA LEU A 10 -4.46 5.10 -8.33
C LEU A 10 -5.01 6.16 -9.27
N ASN A 11 -4.75 5.97 -10.57
CA ASN A 11 -5.38 6.75 -11.62
C ASN A 11 -6.89 6.47 -11.72
N ALA A 12 -7.34 5.32 -11.24
CA ALA A 12 -8.76 4.98 -11.11
C ALA A 12 -9.46 5.88 -10.09
N VAL A 13 -10.70 6.27 -10.41
CA VAL A 13 -11.56 7.10 -9.56
C VAL A 13 -12.83 6.33 -9.14
N HIS A 14 -13.36 6.65 -7.96
CA HIS A 14 -14.69 6.28 -7.50
C HIS A 14 -15.76 7.11 -8.22
N HIS A 15 -17.02 6.70 -8.09
CA HIS A 15 -18.17 7.42 -8.67
C HIS A 15 -18.34 8.85 -8.14
N ASP A 16 -17.80 9.14 -6.95
CA ASP A 16 -17.83 10.46 -6.33
C ASP A 16 -16.64 11.35 -6.71
N GLY A 17 -15.81 10.91 -7.67
CA GLY A 17 -14.65 11.66 -8.16
C GLY A 17 -13.40 11.53 -7.28
N ARG A 18 -13.46 10.86 -6.12
CA ARG A 18 -12.25 10.58 -5.32
C ARG A 18 -11.42 9.50 -5.99
N ARG A 19 -10.09 9.61 -5.90
CA ARG A 19 -9.19 8.55 -6.38
C ARG A 19 -9.33 7.30 -5.52
N LYS A 20 -9.25 6.15 -6.17
CA LYS A 20 -9.10 4.87 -5.47
C LYS A 20 -7.67 4.81 -4.94
N PHE A 21 -7.48 4.17 -3.80
CA PHE A 21 -6.15 3.88 -3.28
C PHE A 21 -6.06 2.43 -2.86
N THR A 22 -4.83 1.92 -2.78
CA THR A 22 -4.51 0.68 -2.09
C THR A 22 -3.45 0.96 -1.04
N VAL A 23 -3.55 0.25 0.09
CA VAL A 23 -2.43 0.10 1.01
C VAL A 23 -1.59 -1.04 0.47
N PHE A 24 -0.29 -0.85 0.28
CA PHE A 24 0.56 -1.76 -0.49
C PHE A 24 1.87 -2.03 0.24
N GLU A 25 2.10 -3.30 0.55
CA GLU A 25 3.32 -3.81 1.18
C GLU A 25 4.30 -4.32 0.12
N THR A 26 5.56 -3.89 0.18
CA THR A 26 6.59 -4.31 -0.78
C THR A 26 7.98 -4.27 -0.12
N ASP A 27 8.98 -4.81 -0.81
CA ASP A 27 10.38 -4.81 -0.38
C ASP A 27 11.10 -3.46 -0.59
N CYS A 28 10.44 -2.49 -1.24
CA CYS A 28 10.99 -1.14 -1.36
C CYS A 28 11.05 -0.50 0.04
N ALA A 29 12.22 -0.05 0.50
CA ALA A 29 12.39 0.52 1.83
C ALA A 29 11.94 1.99 1.94
N SER A 30 11.78 2.68 0.82
CA SER A 30 11.42 4.11 0.80
C SER A 30 10.59 4.49 -0.42
N VAL A 31 9.94 5.65 -0.38
CA VAL A 31 9.23 6.22 -1.55
C VAL A 31 10.20 6.50 -2.70
N ALA A 32 11.43 6.92 -2.40
CA ALA A 32 12.46 7.16 -3.41
C ALA A 32 12.82 5.86 -4.15
N GLU A 33 13.05 4.78 -3.41
CA GLU A 33 13.31 3.46 -3.99
C GLU A 33 12.12 2.94 -4.78
N PHE A 34 10.90 3.12 -4.26
CA PHE A 34 9.67 2.78 -4.97
C PHE A 34 9.60 3.49 -6.33
N HIS A 35 9.90 4.80 -6.37
CA HIS A 35 9.93 5.55 -7.62
C HIS A 35 11.05 5.08 -8.56
N GLN A 36 12.23 4.77 -8.03
CA GLN A 36 13.34 4.24 -8.81
C GLN A 36 12.96 2.92 -9.48
N ARG A 37 12.38 1.96 -8.74
CA ARG A 37 11.95 0.67 -9.31
C ARG A 37 10.84 0.83 -10.35
N LEU A 38 9.90 1.76 -10.15
CA LEU A 38 8.92 2.08 -11.20
C LEU A 38 9.54 2.65 -12.48
N GLN A 39 10.70 3.32 -12.39
CA GLN A 39 11.41 3.84 -13.55
C GLN A 39 12.19 2.73 -14.28
N GLU A 40 12.85 1.86 -13.52
CA GLU A 40 13.71 0.77 -14.04
C GLU A 40 12.88 -0.43 -14.51
N ASP A 41 12.06 -0.99 -13.62
CA ASP A 41 11.35 -2.26 -13.80
C ASP A 41 9.96 -2.07 -14.42
N LYS A 42 9.45 -0.82 -14.45
CA LYS A 42 8.09 -0.41 -14.86
C LYS A 42 6.94 -0.93 -13.99
N VAL A 43 7.20 -1.95 -13.16
CA VAL A 43 6.25 -2.59 -12.25
C VAL A 43 6.87 -2.84 -10.88
N ILE A 44 6.03 -2.94 -9.85
CA ILE A 44 6.44 -3.35 -8.50
C ILE A 44 5.56 -4.50 -8.04
N TYR A 45 6.20 -5.54 -7.51
CA TYR A 45 5.56 -6.68 -6.87
C TYR A 45 5.38 -6.42 -5.38
N GLY A 46 4.24 -6.85 -4.83
CA GLY A 46 3.93 -6.70 -3.43
C GLY A 46 2.57 -7.28 -3.08
N GLN A 47 2.01 -6.81 -1.97
CA GLN A 47 0.72 -7.24 -1.47
C GLN A 47 -0.19 -6.03 -1.24
N SER A 48 -1.39 -6.07 -1.78
CA SER A 48 -2.47 -5.17 -1.36
C SER A 48 -2.95 -5.60 0.01
N LEU A 49 -2.98 -4.65 0.95
CA LEU A 49 -3.42 -4.86 2.32
C LEU A 49 -4.88 -4.44 2.45
N PHE A 50 -5.74 -5.35 2.88
CA PHE A 50 -7.09 -5.03 3.30
C PHE A 50 -7.07 -4.68 4.77
N THR A 51 -7.60 -3.50 5.10
CA THR A 51 -7.58 -2.99 6.46
C THR A 51 -8.99 -2.77 6.99
N ARG A 52 -9.22 -3.08 8.26
CA ARG A 52 -10.39 -2.61 9.02
C ARG A 52 -9.96 -1.58 10.06
N ARG A 53 -10.91 -0.82 10.61
CA ARG A 53 -10.62 0.02 11.79
C ARG A 53 -10.27 -0.87 12.98
N GLY A 54 -9.17 -0.56 13.64
CA GLY A 54 -8.81 -1.16 14.92
C GLY A 54 -9.65 -0.59 16.06
N GLU A 55 -9.39 -1.08 17.28
CA GLU A 55 -10.09 -0.66 18.49
C GLU A 55 -9.73 0.77 18.91
N GLU A 56 -8.48 1.22 18.67
CA GLU A 56 -8.07 2.58 18.98
C GLU A 56 -8.26 3.56 17.81
N LYS A 57 -8.41 4.85 18.16
CA LYS A 57 -8.61 5.92 17.18
C LYS A 57 -7.33 6.13 16.36
N GLY A 58 -7.43 5.83 15.06
CA GLY A 58 -6.33 5.97 14.12
C GLY A 58 -5.59 4.66 13.86
N GLU A 59 -5.98 3.58 14.52
CA GLU A 59 -5.47 2.25 14.23
C GLU A 59 -6.28 1.59 13.12
N TYR A 60 -5.55 0.88 12.29
CA TYR A 60 -6.10 0.08 11.21
C TYR A 60 -5.40 -1.27 11.25
N GLU A 61 -6.20 -2.33 11.36
CA GLU A 61 -5.73 -3.71 11.39
C GLU A 61 -5.73 -4.29 9.99
N ILE A 62 -4.66 -5.00 9.63
CA ILE A 62 -4.59 -5.76 8.38
C ILE A 62 -5.36 -7.06 8.57
N VAL A 63 -6.45 -7.22 7.81
CA VAL A 63 -7.31 -8.41 7.86
C VAL A 63 -7.03 -9.40 6.75
N ASP A 64 -6.44 -8.94 5.64
CA ASP A 64 -6.10 -9.79 4.52
C ASP A 64 -4.96 -9.20 3.68
N ARG A 65 -4.25 -10.06 2.95
CA ARG A 65 -3.17 -9.71 2.03
C ARG A 65 -3.37 -10.43 0.71
N ASN A 66 -3.48 -9.67 -0.36
CA ASN A 66 -3.58 -10.24 -1.71
C ASN A 66 -2.37 -9.83 -2.55
N GLU A 67 -1.74 -10.80 -3.20
CA GLU A 67 -0.63 -10.54 -4.12
C GLU A 67 -1.08 -9.60 -5.24
N MET A 68 -0.26 -8.58 -5.51
CA MET A 68 -0.59 -7.55 -6.47
C MET A 68 0.68 -7.05 -7.17
N ILE A 69 0.53 -6.74 -8.45
CA ILE A 69 1.54 -6.07 -9.26
C ILE A 69 1.03 -4.68 -9.60
N LEU A 70 1.82 -3.65 -9.31
CA LEU A 70 1.51 -2.27 -9.64
C LEU A 70 2.39 -1.78 -10.78
N GLY A 71 1.77 -1.44 -11.91
CA GLY A 71 2.43 -0.77 -13.02
C GLY A 71 2.42 0.75 -12.86
N ARG A 72 3.47 1.42 -13.36
CA ARG A 72 3.62 2.89 -13.30
C ARG A 72 2.39 3.66 -13.79
N GLU A 73 1.74 3.19 -14.86
CA GLU A 73 0.58 3.86 -15.47
C GLU A 73 -0.69 3.78 -14.61
N ALA A 74 -0.76 2.84 -13.67
CA ALA A 74 -1.88 2.72 -12.74
C ALA A 74 -1.77 3.70 -11.56
N ILE A 75 -0.57 4.25 -11.31
CA ILE A 75 -0.25 5.01 -10.11
C ILE A 75 -0.36 6.51 -10.38
N TRP A 76 -1.06 7.20 -9.48
CA TRP A 76 -1.12 8.65 -9.42
C TRP A 76 -0.07 9.21 -8.46
N SER A 77 0.00 8.69 -7.22
CA SER A 77 0.98 9.09 -6.23
C SER A 77 1.25 7.99 -5.20
N VAL A 78 2.40 8.08 -4.52
CA VAL A 78 2.83 7.15 -3.48
C VAL A 78 3.21 7.95 -2.24
N THR A 79 2.74 7.53 -1.08
CA THR A 79 3.04 8.18 0.21
C THR A 79 3.31 7.16 1.30
N VAL A 80 4.09 7.54 2.30
CA VAL A 80 4.17 6.79 3.56
C VAL A 80 2.95 7.16 4.40
N PRO A 81 2.12 6.20 4.80
CA PRO A 81 0.97 6.50 5.63
C PRO A 81 1.40 6.97 7.03
N ARG A 82 0.63 7.89 7.60
CA ARG A 82 0.90 8.49 8.93
C ARG A 82 0.40 7.63 10.09
N ASP A 83 -0.62 6.82 9.84
CA ASP A 83 -1.25 5.97 10.83
C ASP A 83 -0.45 4.65 10.96
N ARG A 84 -0.12 4.24 12.19
CA ARG A 84 0.58 2.98 12.46
C ARG A 84 -0.37 1.82 12.14
N TYR A 85 -0.18 1.18 10.99
CA TYR A 85 -0.87 -0.06 10.63
C TYR A 85 -0.20 -1.25 11.32
N PHE A 86 -0.38 -1.43 12.63
CA PHE A 86 0.17 -2.60 13.30
C PHE A 86 -0.73 -3.08 14.44
N GLU A 87 -1.41 -4.19 14.22
CA GLU A 87 -1.33 -5.28 15.18
C GLU A 87 -1.26 -6.63 14.46
N TYR A 88 -0.23 -7.40 14.80
CA TYR A 88 -0.03 -8.79 14.39
C TYR A 88 -0.73 -9.64 15.43
N SER A 89 -1.77 -10.38 15.06
CA SER A 89 -2.12 -11.59 15.80
C SER A 89 -1.73 -12.79 14.94
N GLU A 90 -0.63 -13.45 15.31
CA GLU A 90 -0.42 -14.83 14.89
C GLU A 90 -1.58 -15.64 15.47
N VAL A 91 -2.50 -16.08 14.61
CA VAL A 91 -3.50 -17.07 15.02
C VAL A 91 -2.79 -18.42 15.04
N ALA A 92 -2.63 -18.96 16.24
CA ALA A 92 -2.08 -20.28 16.53
C ALA A 92 -2.91 -21.42 15.91
#